data_AF-A0A7W1ZPR0-F1
#
_entry.id   AF-A0A7W1ZPR0-F1
#
_cell.length_a   1.000
_cell.length_b   1.000
_cell.length_c   1.000
_cell.angle_alpha   90.00
_cell.angle_beta   90.00
_cell.angle_gamma   90.00
#
_symmetry.space_group_name_H-M   'P 1'
#
loop_
_entity.id
_entity.type
_entity.pdbx_description
1 polymer ?
#
loop_
_entity_poly.entity_id
_entity_poly.type
_entity_poly.pdbx_seq_one_letter_code
_entity_poly.pdbx_strand_id
1 'polypeptide(L)'
;MKNDIQKSYGTLVAQFSAAIAGVELYAGPLTLSLVTEEAMNTSLGGLISGETATKMAKAKLRECLQAFRTAKANGRDYNFVARDVLKPHLGKQYSSAWDETGFVHSLSVPRNEDKLSAGLLSLKAYLTAHPEYENTPLQATAARAATVHNELIAARNAVNRQKTTWQLAMTARDLRAAQVRKQLRALIKELSVRLTPLDERWAAFGFNKPGAKVRPDAPTNVTVVSVAENAVAVQWDKSPGAEYYRVSIKVVGVDEEPRVVGTPADTDFMFEELPADAEVEVMVSAVKDGRESAQSDVLRVRVGGAGVVGFGSLDHSARRSVN
;
A
#
# COMPACT_ATOMS: atom_id res chain seq x y z
N MET A 1 10.56 -24.96 0.87
CA MET A 1 10.05 -23.58 0.68
C MET A 1 10.64 -22.68 1.75
N LYS A 2 10.96 -21.41 1.45
CA LYS A 2 11.44 -20.49 2.48
C LYS A 2 10.27 -20.00 3.36
N ASN A 3 10.52 -19.85 4.66
CA ASN A 3 9.59 -19.21 5.59
C ASN A 3 9.82 -17.71 5.59
N ASP A 4 9.13 -16.99 4.71
CA ASP A 4 9.20 -15.54 4.63
C ASP A 4 8.32 -14.88 5.68
N ILE A 5 8.90 -13.88 6.36
CA ILE A 5 8.20 -13.10 7.37
C ILE A 5 7.53 -11.92 6.70
N GLN A 6 6.23 -11.82 6.92
CA GLN A 6 5.38 -10.85 6.26
C GLN A 6 5.77 -9.40 6.62
N LYS A 7 5.73 -8.54 5.59
CA LYS A 7 6.06 -7.11 5.72
C LYS A 7 4.84 -6.26 6.06
N SER A 8 3.70 -6.57 5.45
CA SER A 8 2.46 -5.81 5.67
C SER A 8 1.90 -6.05 7.07
N TYR A 9 1.24 -5.06 7.66
CA TYR A 9 0.67 -5.18 9.01
C TYR A 9 -0.36 -6.31 9.10
N GLY A 10 -1.34 -6.34 8.18
CA GLY A 10 -2.43 -7.33 8.22
C GLY A 10 -1.92 -8.75 8.07
N THR A 11 -1.04 -8.99 7.09
CA THR A 11 -0.46 -10.32 6.87
C THR A 11 0.51 -10.73 7.98
N LEU A 12 1.21 -9.77 8.61
CA LEU A 12 2.06 -10.04 9.77
C LEU A 12 1.25 -10.44 11.01
N VAL A 13 0.14 -9.75 11.28
CA VAL A 13 -0.77 -10.11 12.39
C VAL A 13 -1.33 -11.51 12.18
N ALA A 14 -1.79 -11.83 10.98
CA ALA A 14 -2.32 -13.16 10.66
C ALA A 14 -1.25 -14.25 10.82
N GLN A 15 -0.05 -14.05 10.25
CA GLN A 15 1.06 -14.99 10.39
C GLN A 15 1.46 -15.20 11.85
N PHE A 16 1.55 -14.12 12.63
CA PHE A 16 1.93 -14.21 14.04
C PHE A 16 0.87 -14.89 14.89
N SER A 17 -0.41 -14.67 14.60
CA SER A 17 -1.52 -15.35 15.28
C SER A 17 -1.51 -16.86 15.00
N ALA A 18 -1.24 -17.27 13.75
CA ALA A 18 -1.06 -18.69 13.42
C ALA A 18 0.15 -19.31 14.14
N ALA A 19 1.25 -18.56 14.25
CA ALA A 19 2.42 -19.01 15.00
C ALA A 19 2.12 -19.19 16.50
N ILE A 20 1.33 -18.30 17.11
CA ILE A 20 0.89 -18.42 18.51
C ILE A 20 0.06 -19.70 18.69
N ALA A 21 -0.90 -19.96 17.82
CA ALA A 21 -1.71 -21.19 17.89
C ALA A 21 -0.86 -22.47 17.82
N GLY A 22 0.18 -22.47 16.98
CA GLY A 22 1.14 -23.57 16.95
C GLY A 22 1.96 -23.70 18.24
N VAL A 23 2.37 -22.59 18.84
CA VAL A 23 3.09 -22.58 20.12
C VAL A 23 2.21 -23.10 21.25
N GLU A 24 0.97 -22.66 21.35
CA GLU A 24 -0.01 -23.16 22.33
C GLU A 24 -0.14 -24.69 22.27
N LEU A 25 -0.21 -25.25 21.05
CA LEU A 25 -0.38 -26.69 20.86
C LEU A 25 0.91 -27.50 21.11
N TYR A 26 2.08 -26.96 20.76
CA TYR A 26 3.31 -27.75 20.65
C TYR A 26 4.48 -27.29 21.54
N ALA A 27 4.33 -26.22 22.34
CA ALA A 27 5.41 -25.74 23.21
C ALA A 27 5.95 -26.81 24.16
N GLY A 28 5.06 -27.53 24.86
CA GLY A 28 5.42 -28.65 25.72
C GLY A 28 6.05 -29.82 24.96
N PRO A 29 5.35 -30.41 23.97
CA PRO A 29 5.84 -31.54 23.19
C PRO A 29 7.18 -31.31 22.48
N LEU A 30 7.45 -30.08 22.01
CA LEU A 30 8.69 -29.73 21.31
C LEU A 30 9.74 -29.11 22.23
N THR A 31 9.44 -28.92 23.52
CA THR A 31 10.31 -28.25 24.50
C THR A 31 10.81 -26.89 23.98
N LEU A 32 9.87 -26.06 23.51
CA LEU A 32 10.17 -24.70 23.05
C LEU A 32 10.46 -23.81 24.26
N SER A 33 11.56 -23.06 24.21
CA SER A 33 12.04 -22.22 25.31
C SER A 33 12.51 -20.83 24.87
N LEU A 34 12.81 -20.61 23.58
CA LEU A 34 13.25 -19.29 23.11
C LEU A 34 12.09 -18.29 22.97
N VAL A 35 10.87 -18.79 22.78
CA VAL A 35 9.67 -17.98 22.63
C VAL A 35 8.50 -18.62 23.38
N THR A 36 7.93 -17.91 24.36
CA THR A 36 6.73 -18.35 25.08
C THR A 36 5.47 -17.78 24.45
N GLU A 37 4.36 -18.52 24.61
CA GLU A 37 3.03 -18.08 24.16
C GLU A 37 2.65 -16.72 24.76
N GLU A 38 2.85 -16.55 26.07
CA GLU A 38 2.57 -15.29 26.79
C GLU A 38 3.36 -14.10 26.21
N ALA A 39 4.65 -14.29 25.93
CA ALA A 39 5.49 -13.24 25.35
C ALA A 39 5.07 -12.90 23.91
N MET A 40 4.56 -13.87 23.14
CA MET A 40 4.01 -13.62 21.81
C MET A 40 2.67 -12.89 21.88
N ASN A 41 1.74 -13.35 22.73
CA ASN A 41 0.45 -12.69 22.95
C ASN A 41 0.62 -11.23 23.38
N THR A 42 1.57 -10.96 24.28
CA THR A 42 1.94 -9.60 24.70
C THR A 42 2.42 -8.74 23.52
N SER A 43 3.31 -9.27 22.68
CA SER A 43 3.79 -8.55 21.48
C SER A 43 2.67 -8.31 20.45
N LEU A 44 1.77 -9.28 20.26
CA LEU A 44 0.63 -9.15 19.35
C LEU A 44 -0.33 -8.07 19.83
N GLY A 45 -0.73 -8.12 21.10
CA GLY A 45 -1.58 -7.10 21.72
C GLY A 45 -0.94 -5.71 21.68
N GLY A 46 0.37 -5.64 21.89
CA GLY A 46 1.16 -4.42 21.71
C GLY A 46 1.08 -3.87 20.28
N LEU A 47 1.32 -4.70 19.27
CA LEU A 47 1.26 -4.31 17.85
C LEU A 47 -0.15 -3.82 17.45
N ILE A 48 -1.20 -4.51 17.89
CA ILE A 48 -2.61 -4.12 17.66
C ILE A 48 -2.92 -2.77 18.30
N SER A 49 -2.53 -2.59 19.56
CA SER A 49 -2.71 -1.33 20.29
C SER A 49 -1.93 -0.18 19.62
N GLY A 50 -0.72 -0.45 19.13
CA GLY A 50 0.11 0.53 18.42
C GLY A 50 -0.51 1.04 17.11
N GLU A 51 -1.08 0.14 16.30
CA GLU A 51 -1.80 0.52 15.07
C GLU A 51 -3.06 1.33 15.39
N THR A 52 -3.82 0.93 16.42
CA THR A 52 -4.99 1.67 16.89
C THR A 52 -4.62 3.08 17.33
N ALA A 53 -3.56 3.24 18.13
CA ALA A 53 -3.07 4.55 18.56
C ALA A 53 -2.63 5.43 17.38
N THR A 54 -2.00 4.85 16.36
CA THR A 54 -1.59 5.59 15.14
C THR A 54 -2.81 6.08 14.37
N LYS A 55 -3.83 5.23 14.18
CA LYS A 55 -5.09 5.62 13.51
C LYS A 55 -5.82 6.72 14.26
N MET A 56 -5.95 6.60 15.59
CA MET A 56 -6.56 7.62 16.44
C MET A 56 -5.79 8.95 16.38
N ALA A 57 -4.46 8.91 16.48
CA ALA A 57 -3.63 10.11 16.40
C ALA A 57 -3.74 10.81 15.04
N LYS A 58 -3.86 10.06 13.94
CA LYS A 58 -4.09 10.60 12.60
C LYS A 58 -5.48 11.20 12.45
N ALA A 59 -6.52 10.57 13.00
CA ALA A 59 -7.87 11.13 13.02
C ALA A 59 -7.89 12.45 13.78
N LYS A 60 -7.28 12.49 14.97
CA LYS A 60 -7.19 13.72 15.78
C LYS A 60 -6.43 14.84 15.07
N LEU A 61 -5.38 14.51 14.30
CA LEU A 61 -4.66 15.51 13.50
C LEU A 61 -5.59 16.19 12.48
N ARG A 62 -6.51 15.44 11.86
CA ARG A 62 -7.49 16.02 10.92
C ARG A 62 -8.43 17.00 11.63
N GLU A 63 -8.92 16.64 12.81
CA GLU A 63 -9.74 17.54 13.64
C GLU A 63 -8.98 18.81 14.01
N CYS A 64 -7.72 18.71 14.44
CA CYS A 64 -6.90 19.88 14.75
C CYS A 64 -6.68 20.79 13.52
N LEU A 65 -6.47 20.20 12.35
CA LEU A 65 -6.32 20.96 11.10
C LEU A 65 -7.63 21.67 10.71
N GLN A 66 -8.78 21.03 10.93
CA GLN A 66 -10.08 21.66 10.71
C GLN A 66 -10.31 22.83 11.68
N ALA A 67 -10.06 22.62 12.98
CA ALA A 67 -10.15 23.67 13.98
C ALA A 67 -9.24 24.87 13.66
N PHE A 68 -8.02 24.61 13.20
CA PHE A 68 -7.10 25.67 12.77
C PHE A 68 -7.61 26.45 11.55
N ARG A 69 -8.22 25.78 10.55
CA ARG A 69 -8.85 26.46 9.40
C ARG A 69 -10.01 27.35 9.85
N THR A 70 -10.85 26.86 10.76
CA THR A 70 -11.96 27.64 11.32
C THR A 70 -11.46 28.84 12.11
N ALA A 71 -10.48 28.66 13.00
CA ALA A 71 -9.90 29.78 13.77
C ALA A 71 -9.26 30.84 12.86
N LYS A 72 -8.58 30.41 11.79
CA LYS A 72 -8.04 31.31 10.77
C LYS A 72 -9.14 32.07 10.02
N ALA A 73 -10.24 31.42 9.67
CA ALA A 73 -11.39 32.09 9.05
C ALA A 73 -11.98 33.14 9.99
N ASN A 74 -12.28 32.76 11.25
CA ASN A 74 -12.79 33.66 12.29
C ASN A 74 -11.88 34.89 12.50
N GLY A 75 -10.56 34.68 12.55
CA GLY A 75 -9.60 35.76 12.68
C GLY A 75 -9.64 36.73 11.49
N ARG A 76 -9.81 36.22 10.26
CA ARG A 76 -9.94 37.06 9.06
C ARG A 76 -11.27 37.81 9.03
N ASP A 77 -12.36 37.15 9.36
CA ASP A 77 -13.69 37.75 9.41
C ASP A 77 -13.72 38.88 10.44
N TYR A 78 -13.12 38.67 11.62
CA TYR A 78 -12.93 39.74 12.60
C TYR A 78 -12.13 40.93 12.04
N ASN A 79 -11.00 40.68 11.35
CA ASN A 79 -10.23 41.76 10.73
C ASN A 79 -11.04 42.54 9.69
N PHE A 80 -11.89 41.87 8.90
CA PHE A 80 -12.77 42.55 7.95
C PHE A 80 -13.77 43.45 8.68
N VAL A 81 -14.45 42.91 9.70
CA VAL A 81 -15.46 43.65 10.46
C VAL A 81 -14.84 44.83 11.21
N ALA A 82 -13.74 44.61 11.93
CA ALA A 82 -13.05 45.67 12.67
C ALA A 82 -12.56 46.79 11.75
N ARG A 83 -11.95 46.44 10.61
CA ARG A 83 -11.55 47.43 9.60
C ARG A 83 -12.75 48.22 9.08
N ASP A 84 -13.86 47.56 8.78
CA ASP A 84 -15.02 48.24 8.22
C ASP A 84 -15.73 49.13 9.24
N VAL A 85 -15.70 48.76 10.53
CA VAL A 85 -16.14 49.60 11.66
C VAL A 85 -15.26 50.83 11.85
N LEU A 86 -13.95 50.74 11.58
CA LEU A 86 -13.00 51.84 11.77
C LEU A 86 -12.96 52.85 10.61
N LYS A 87 -13.47 52.49 9.42
CA LYS A 87 -13.49 53.39 8.24
C LYS A 87 -14.13 54.76 8.45
N PRO A 88 -15.25 54.91 9.19
CA PRO A 88 -15.82 56.22 9.49
C PRO A 88 -14.91 57.12 10.33
N HIS A 89 -13.98 56.53 11.09
CA HIS A 89 -13.09 57.24 12.01
C HIS A 89 -11.71 57.52 11.40
N LEU A 90 -11.16 56.56 10.63
CA LEU A 90 -9.80 56.60 10.08
C LEU A 90 -9.73 56.88 8.58
N GLY A 91 -10.89 57.01 7.92
CA GLY A 91 -11.00 57.24 6.49
C GLY A 91 -11.11 55.95 5.66
N LYS A 92 -11.63 56.06 4.43
CA LYS A 92 -11.90 54.90 3.56
C LYS A 92 -10.68 54.38 2.79
N GLN A 93 -9.60 55.15 2.76
CA GLN A 93 -8.34 54.80 2.11
C GLN A 93 -7.23 54.67 3.16
N TYR A 94 -6.15 53.99 2.80
CA TYR A 94 -4.98 53.91 3.67
C TYR A 94 -4.42 55.31 3.96
N SER A 95 -4.01 55.52 5.20
CA SER A 95 -3.27 56.66 5.71
C SER A 95 -2.40 56.17 6.88
N SER A 96 -1.42 56.96 7.33
CA SER A 96 -0.60 56.58 8.49
C SER A 96 -1.40 56.37 9.79
N ALA A 97 -2.60 56.94 9.88
CA ALA A 97 -3.51 56.71 11.00
C ALA A 97 -3.97 55.24 11.13
N TRP A 98 -3.87 54.45 10.05
CA TRP A 98 -4.18 53.02 10.07
C TRP A 98 -3.03 52.15 10.61
N ASP A 99 -1.80 52.66 10.67
CA ASP A 99 -0.64 51.84 11.01
C ASP A 99 -0.75 51.24 12.43
N GLU A 100 -1.31 51.97 13.38
CA GLU A 100 -1.53 51.51 14.78
C GLU A 100 -2.52 50.34 14.87
N THR A 101 -3.45 50.24 13.92
CA THR A 101 -4.43 49.15 13.86
C THR A 101 -3.84 47.86 13.26
N GLY A 102 -2.59 47.90 12.76
CA GLY A 102 -1.93 46.80 12.08
C GLY A 102 -2.18 46.73 10.57
N PHE A 103 -2.98 47.64 10.01
CA PHE A 103 -3.17 47.81 8.56
C PHE A 103 -2.08 48.70 7.95
N VAL A 104 -0.84 48.21 7.97
CA VAL A 104 0.35 48.98 7.55
C VAL A 104 0.51 48.96 6.03
N HIS A 105 0.67 50.15 5.43
CA HIS A 105 0.79 50.40 3.99
C HIS A 105 -0.40 49.92 3.12
N SER A 106 -1.42 49.27 3.71
CA SER A 106 -2.57 48.73 3.00
C SER A 106 -3.71 48.34 3.96
N LEU A 107 -4.96 48.53 3.51
CA LEU A 107 -6.17 48.06 4.21
C LEU A 107 -6.54 46.60 3.88
N SER A 108 -5.64 45.86 3.26
CA SER A 108 -5.85 44.47 2.87
C SER A 108 -5.75 43.55 4.08
N VAL A 109 -6.77 42.70 4.30
CA VAL A 109 -6.75 41.73 5.39
C VAL A 109 -5.72 40.63 5.11
N PRO A 110 -4.76 40.40 6.02
CA PRO A 110 -3.72 39.40 5.82
C PRO A 110 -4.26 37.97 5.61
N ARG A 111 -3.65 37.24 4.66
CA ARG A 111 -3.91 35.81 4.43
C ARG A 111 -2.89 34.90 5.13
N ASN A 112 -1.70 35.42 5.38
CA ASN A 112 -0.63 34.74 6.10
C ASN A 112 -0.98 34.71 7.59
N GLU A 113 -0.72 33.58 8.25
CA GLU A 113 -1.09 33.37 9.65
C GLU A 113 -0.36 34.31 10.61
N ASP A 114 0.96 34.47 10.46
CA ASP A 114 1.76 35.30 11.37
C ASP A 114 1.35 36.76 11.26
N LYS A 115 1.11 37.24 10.03
CA LYS A 115 0.57 38.59 9.80
C LYS A 115 -0.85 38.76 10.32
N LEU A 116 -1.69 37.73 10.21
CA LEU A 116 -3.06 37.75 10.75
C LEU A 116 -3.04 37.83 12.27
N SER A 117 -2.18 37.04 12.93
CA SER A 117 -2.00 37.04 14.38
C SER A 117 -1.51 38.40 14.87
N ALA A 118 -0.52 38.98 14.20
CA ALA A 118 -0.02 40.32 14.51
C ALA A 118 -1.11 41.38 14.36
N GLY A 119 -1.87 41.35 13.26
CA GLY A 119 -2.98 42.28 13.04
C GLY A 119 -4.09 42.18 14.10
N LEU A 120 -4.42 40.97 14.56
CA LEU A 120 -5.37 40.77 15.66
C LEU A 120 -4.88 41.39 16.98
N LEU A 121 -3.59 41.32 17.27
CA LEU A 121 -3.00 41.96 18.45
C LEU A 121 -3.00 43.48 18.33
N SER A 122 -2.65 44.03 17.15
CA SER A 122 -2.71 45.46 16.89
C SER A 122 -4.14 46.00 17.03
N LEU A 123 -5.13 45.34 16.43
CA LEU A 123 -6.54 45.72 16.58
C LEU A 123 -7.02 45.62 18.03
N LYS A 124 -6.61 44.59 18.78
CA LYS A 124 -6.89 44.49 20.22
C LYS A 124 -6.34 45.70 20.96
N ALA A 125 -5.06 46.01 20.77
CA ALA A 125 -4.38 47.11 21.47
C ALA A 125 -5.03 48.46 21.14
N TYR A 126 -5.31 48.70 19.86
CA TYR A 126 -5.97 49.91 19.38
C TYR A 126 -7.36 50.09 19.99
N LEU A 127 -8.25 49.09 19.91
CA LEU A 127 -9.60 49.18 20.47
C LEU A 127 -9.60 49.23 22.01
N THR A 128 -8.56 48.72 22.66
CA THR A 128 -8.38 48.91 24.12
C THR A 128 -8.05 50.37 24.46
N ALA A 129 -7.23 51.03 23.63
CA ALA A 129 -6.88 52.43 23.79
C ALA A 129 -8.01 53.38 23.35
N HIS A 130 -8.87 52.93 22.43
CA HIS A 130 -9.98 53.68 21.85
C HIS A 130 -11.33 52.97 22.04
N PRO A 131 -11.82 52.86 23.29
CA PRO A 131 -13.08 52.18 23.58
C PRO A 131 -14.28 52.81 22.87
N GLU A 132 -14.22 54.10 22.52
CA GLU A 132 -15.24 54.82 21.76
C GLU A 132 -15.42 54.33 20.31
N TYR A 133 -14.44 53.60 19.77
CA TYR A 133 -14.49 53.02 18.42
C TYR A 133 -14.94 51.54 18.42
N GLU A 134 -15.21 50.97 19.60
CA GLU A 134 -15.78 49.63 19.67
C GLU A 134 -17.22 49.59 19.14
N ASN A 135 -17.58 48.49 18.48
CA ASN A 135 -18.95 48.23 18.04
C ASN A 135 -19.39 46.84 18.51
N THR A 136 -20.04 46.78 19.67
CA THR A 136 -20.53 45.53 20.27
C THR A 136 -21.52 44.77 19.39
N PRO A 137 -22.54 45.42 18.75
CA PRO A 137 -23.46 44.71 17.85
C PRO A 137 -22.77 43.96 16.70
N LEU A 138 -21.69 44.54 16.14
CA LEU A 138 -20.89 43.91 15.10
C LEU A 138 -19.72 43.07 15.66
N GLN A 139 -19.57 42.99 16.98
CA GLN A 139 -18.47 42.33 17.67
C GLN A 139 -17.06 42.87 17.32
N ALA A 140 -16.95 44.12 16.86
CA ALA A 140 -15.66 44.79 16.70
C ALA A 140 -15.21 45.37 18.05
N THR A 141 -14.73 44.50 18.94
CA THR A 141 -14.28 44.86 20.29
C THR A 141 -12.90 44.28 20.59
N ALA A 142 -12.14 44.92 21.46
CA ALA A 142 -10.84 44.43 21.90
C ALA A 142 -10.95 43.03 22.54
N ALA A 143 -12.03 42.78 23.29
CA ALA A 143 -12.30 41.48 23.88
C ALA A 143 -12.44 40.39 22.81
N ARG A 144 -13.20 40.67 21.74
CA ARG A 144 -13.36 39.71 20.64
C ARG A 144 -12.05 39.48 19.89
N ALA A 145 -11.26 40.52 19.63
CA ALA A 145 -9.92 40.41 19.05
C ALA A 145 -9.03 39.45 19.84
N ALA A 146 -9.03 39.59 21.17
CA ALA A 146 -8.27 38.73 22.07
C ALA A 146 -8.74 37.27 22.00
N THR A 147 -10.06 37.04 21.99
CA THR A 147 -10.64 35.69 21.85
C THR A 147 -10.20 35.02 20.55
N VAL A 148 -10.38 35.66 19.40
CA VAL A 148 -10.05 35.03 18.10
C VAL A 148 -8.54 34.86 17.91
N HIS A 149 -7.71 35.74 18.48
CA HIS A 149 -6.26 35.56 18.52
C HIS A 149 -5.88 34.32 19.33
N ASN A 150 -6.44 34.16 20.53
CA ASN A 150 -6.14 33.02 21.40
C ASN A 150 -6.62 31.70 20.77
N GLU A 151 -7.78 31.69 20.14
CA GLU A 151 -8.29 30.54 19.37
C GLU A 151 -7.32 30.14 18.24
N LEU A 152 -6.82 31.11 17.47
CA LEU A 152 -5.87 30.88 16.38
C LEU A 152 -4.56 30.24 16.89
N ILE A 153 -3.95 30.84 17.92
CA ILE A 153 -2.69 30.34 18.49
C ILE A 153 -2.89 28.96 19.13
N ALA A 154 -3.98 28.77 19.88
CA ALA A 154 -4.28 27.48 20.50
C ALA A 154 -4.46 26.38 19.44
N ALA A 155 -5.15 26.67 18.34
CA ALA A 155 -5.35 25.72 17.25
C ALA A 155 -4.05 25.40 16.50
N ARG A 156 -3.18 26.40 16.23
CA ARG A 156 -1.84 26.17 15.65
C ARG A 156 -1.01 25.24 16.52
N ASN A 157 -0.97 25.53 17.83
CA ASN A 157 -0.22 24.73 18.78
C ASN A 157 -0.78 23.31 18.91
N ALA A 158 -2.10 23.13 18.84
CA ALA A 158 -2.74 21.82 18.83
C ALA A 158 -2.33 20.99 17.60
N VAL A 159 -2.30 21.59 16.41
CA VAL A 159 -1.79 20.92 15.20
C VAL A 159 -0.35 20.45 15.39
N ASN A 160 0.53 21.31 15.90
CA ASN A 160 1.94 20.97 16.10
C ASN A 160 2.13 19.82 17.10
N ARG A 161 1.48 19.89 18.27
CA ARG A 161 1.51 18.79 19.25
C ARG A 161 0.98 17.48 18.68
N GLN A 162 -0.10 17.55 17.90
CA GLN A 162 -0.72 16.35 17.34
C GLN A 162 0.13 15.73 16.22
N LYS A 163 0.88 16.52 15.45
CA LYS A 163 1.88 16.00 14.50
C LYS A 163 2.94 15.16 15.22
N THR A 164 3.50 15.69 16.31
CA THR A 164 4.49 14.96 17.13
C THR A 164 3.89 13.68 17.71
N THR A 165 2.67 13.75 18.24
CA THR A 165 1.96 12.58 18.79
C THR A 165 1.76 11.48 17.75
N TRP A 166 1.34 11.85 16.53
CA TRP A 166 1.17 10.91 15.43
C TRP A 166 2.51 10.27 15.00
N GLN A 167 3.59 11.05 14.92
CA GLN A 167 4.93 10.54 14.60
C GLN A 167 5.42 9.54 15.66
N LEU A 168 5.29 9.88 16.95
CA LEU A 168 5.66 8.98 18.04
C LEU A 168 4.85 7.67 18.02
N ALA A 169 3.55 7.75 17.72
CA ALA A 169 2.70 6.56 17.59
C ALA A 169 3.15 5.65 16.44
N MET A 170 3.53 6.23 15.29
CA MET A 170 4.09 5.47 14.16
C MET A 170 5.40 4.76 14.54
N THR A 171 6.34 5.48 15.15
CA THR A 171 7.62 4.91 15.59
C THR A 171 7.39 3.76 16.60
N ALA A 172 6.50 3.96 17.58
CA ALA A 172 6.16 2.93 18.55
C ALA A 172 5.53 1.69 17.91
N ARG A 173 4.64 1.87 16.91
CA ARG A 173 4.07 0.75 16.14
C ARG A 173 5.14 0.01 15.36
N ASP A 174 6.05 0.72 14.70
CA ASP A 174 7.09 0.10 13.87
C ASP A 174 8.10 -0.69 14.72
N LEU A 175 8.45 -0.20 15.92
CA LEU A 175 9.23 -0.95 16.91
C LEU A 175 8.53 -2.25 17.34
N ARG A 176 7.22 -2.20 17.60
CA ARG A 176 6.42 -3.40 17.93
C ARG A 176 6.37 -4.38 16.77
N ALA A 177 6.22 -3.90 15.54
CA ALA A 177 6.27 -4.75 14.35
C ALA A 177 7.66 -5.40 14.18
N ALA A 178 8.74 -4.68 14.49
CA ALA A 178 10.09 -5.25 14.49
C ALA A 178 10.25 -6.35 15.55
N GLN A 179 9.71 -6.15 16.75
CA GLN A 179 9.70 -7.15 17.83
C GLN A 179 8.95 -8.43 17.43
N VAL A 180 7.75 -8.30 16.86
CA VAL A 180 6.97 -9.44 16.34
C VAL A 180 7.77 -10.22 15.29
N ARG A 181 8.40 -9.53 14.32
CA ARG A 181 9.24 -10.19 13.32
C ARG A 181 10.48 -10.85 13.95
N LYS A 182 11.06 -10.28 15.01
CA LYS A 182 12.18 -10.88 15.74
C LYS A 182 11.75 -12.19 16.40
N GLN A 183 10.58 -12.23 17.05
CA GLN A 183 10.03 -13.43 17.66
C GLN A 183 9.72 -14.51 16.62
N LEU A 184 9.14 -14.16 15.46
CA LEU A 184 8.94 -15.11 14.35
C LEU A 184 10.26 -15.74 13.89
N ARG A 185 11.34 -14.96 13.72
CA ARG A 185 12.66 -15.51 13.34
C ARG A 185 13.20 -16.45 14.41
N ALA A 186 13.06 -16.08 15.68
CA ALA A 186 13.51 -16.90 16.80
C ALA A 186 12.75 -18.23 16.82
N LEU A 187 11.42 -18.20 16.67
CA LEU A 187 10.58 -19.39 16.61
C LEU A 187 10.94 -20.29 15.42
N ILE A 188 11.09 -19.75 14.21
CA ILE A 188 11.51 -20.53 13.03
C ILE A 188 12.87 -21.21 13.27
N LYS A 189 13.83 -20.49 13.87
CA LYS A 189 15.15 -21.04 14.20
C LYS A 189 15.02 -22.19 15.20
N GLU A 190 14.22 -22.02 16.24
CA GLU A 190 13.99 -23.06 17.24
C GLU A 190 13.34 -24.29 16.63
N LEU A 191 12.27 -24.11 15.86
CA LEU A 191 11.58 -25.19 15.16
C LEU A 191 12.53 -25.95 14.22
N SER A 192 13.46 -25.28 13.55
CA SER A 192 14.45 -25.95 12.69
C SER A 192 15.41 -26.88 13.42
N VAL A 193 15.58 -26.71 14.73
CA VAL A 193 16.37 -27.61 15.59
C VAL A 193 15.52 -28.77 16.13
N ARG A 194 14.20 -28.57 16.26
CA ARG A 194 13.26 -29.55 16.86
C ARG A 194 12.53 -30.41 15.84
N LEU A 195 12.34 -29.91 14.62
CA LEU A 195 11.55 -30.52 13.56
C LEU A 195 12.43 -30.83 12.35
N THR A 196 12.10 -31.93 11.67
CA THR A 196 12.69 -32.19 10.36
C THR A 196 12.13 -31.22 9.31
N PRO A 197 12.83 -30.97 8.19
CA PRO A 197 12.37 -30.03 7.17
C PRO A 197 11.04 -30.40 6.48
N LEU A 198 10.59 -31.65 6.57
CA LEU A 198 9.34 -32.15 5.98
C LEU A 198 8.25 -32.45 7.02
N ASP A 199 8.52 -32.15 8.29
CA ASP A 199 7.58 -32.39 9.39
C ASP A 199 6.24 -31.66 9.15
N GLU A 200 5.13 -32.34 9.42
CA GLU A 200 3.81 -31.77 9.19
C GLU A 200 3.47 -30.64 10.17
N ARG A 201 4.10 -30.66 11.35
CA ARG A 201 3.84 -29.70 12.41
C ARG A 201 4.23 -28.27 12.04
N TRP A 202 5.10 -28.06 11.05
CA TRP A 202 5.37 -26.72 10.50
C TRP A 202 4.08 -25.96 10.11
N ALA A 203 3.09 -26.68 9.57
CA ALA A 203 1.82 -26.09 9.14
C ALA A 203 0.98 -25.57 10.33
N ALA A 204 1.10 -26.20 11.50
CA ALA A 204 0.37 -25.76 12.70
C ALA A 204 0.84 -24.39 13.22
N PHE A 205 2.06 -23.98 12.88
CA PHE A 205 2.59 -22.65 13.16
C PHE A 205 2.32 -21.63 12.03
N GLY A 206 1.58 -22.03 10.98
CA GLY A 206 1.37 -21.20 9.79
C GLY A 206 2.64 -21.04 8.94
N PHE A 207 3.58 -21.97 9.03
CA PHE A 207 4.83 -21.96 8.27
C PHE A 207 4.82 -23.01 7.15
N ASN A 208 5.56 -22.72 6.08
CA ASN A 208 5.87 -23.68 5.04
C ASN A 208 6.88 -24.72 5.55
N LYS A 209 6.77 -25.95 5.07
CA LYS A 209 7.76 -27.01 5.30
C LYS A 209 9.10 -26.61 4.60
N PRO A 210 10.21 -26.40 5.32
CA PRO A 210 11.45 -25.92 4.71
C PRO A 210 11.99 -26.84 3.61
N GLY A 211 11.86 -28.16 3.78
CA GLY A 211 12.32 -29.17 2.84
C GLY A 211 11.34 -29.48 1.71
N ALA A 212 10.13 -28.91 1.72
CA ALA A 212 9.19 -29.10 0.62
C ALA A 212 9.74 -28.41 -0.64
N LYS A 213 9.97 -29.20 -1.68
CA LYS A 213 10.34 -28.71 -3.02
C LYS A 213 9.12 -28.03 -3.64
N VAL A 214 9.30 -26.81 -4.17
CA VAL A 214 8.24 -26.09 -4.89
C VAL A 214 8.17 -26.65 -6.30
N ARG A 215 7.02 -27.22 -6.66
CA ARG A 215 6.70 -27.43 -8.08
C ARG A 215 6.41 -26.04 -8.68
N PRO A 216 7.08 -25.63 -9.76
CA PRO A 216 6.73 -24.37 -10.43
C PRO A 216 5.27 -24.39 -10.90
N ASP A 217 4.66 -23.22 -10.97
CA ASP A 217 3.38 -23.06 -11.66
C ASP A 217 3.57 -23.28 -13.17
N ALA A 218 2.49 -23.64 -13.87
CA ALA A 218 2.54 -23.76 -15.32
C ALA A 218 2.85 -22.41 -15.99
N PRO A 219 3.59 -22.38 -17.10
CA PRO A 219 3.77 -21.17 -17.91
C PRO A 219 2.41 -20.60 -18.35
N THR A 220 2.29 -19.27 -18.30
CA THR A 220 1.08 -18.54 -18.73
C THR A 220 1.43 -17.59 -19.86
N ASN A 221 0.40 -17.07 -20.55
CA ASN A 221 0.56 -16.18 -21.71
C ASN A 221 1.51 -16.75 -22.77
N VAL A 222 1.41 -18.07 -23.00
CA VAL A 222 2.16 -18.69 -24.08
C VAL A 222 1.62 -18.15 -25.40
N THR A 223 2.51 -17.64 -26.24
CA THR A 223 2.19 -17.13 -27.58
C THR A 223 3.07 -17.84 -28.58
N VAL A 224 2.47 -18.28 -29.68
CA VAL A 224 3.15 -19.03 -30.73
C VAL A 224 2.89 -18.33 -32.06
N VAL A 225 3.95 -18.01 -32.80
CA VAL A 225 3.87 -17.31 -34.09
C VAL A 225 4.77 -17.99 -35.13
N SER A 226 4.28 -18.16 -36.35
CA SER A 226 5.15 -18.56 -37.46
C SER A 226 5.99 -17.35 -37.91
N VAL A 227 7.30 -17.55 -37.99
CA VAL A 227 8.26 -16.47 -38.31
C VAL A 227 8.99 -16.70 -39.63
N ALA A 228 8.96 -17.92 -40.16
CA ALA A 228 9.45 -18.28 -41.50
C ALA A 228 8.66 -19.46 -42.06
N GLU A 229 8.93 -19.82 -43.32
CA GLU A 229 8.29 -20.94 -44.04
C GLU A 229 8.44 -22.29 -43.33
N ASN A 230 9.49 -22.44 -42.53
CA ASN A 230 9.84 -23.65 -41.79
C ASN A 230 10.15 -23.39 -40.30
N ALA A 231 9.70 -22.26 -39.74
CA ALA A 231 10.03 -21.87 -38.36
C ALA A 231 8.87 -21.23 -37.59
N VAL A 232 8.85 -21.50 -36.29
CA VAL A 232 7.87 -21.02 -35.33
C VAL A 232 8.59 -20.52 -34.07
N ALA A 233 8.28 -19.31 -33.63
CA ALA A 233 8.73 -18.76 -32.36
C ALA A 233 7.65 -18.93 -31.30
N VAL A 234 8.07 -19.28 -30.09
CA VAL A 234 7.20 -19.34 -28.92
C VAL A 234 7.78 -18.49 -27.79
N GLN A 235 6.91 -17.79 -27.06
CA GLN A 235 7.26 -16.98 -25.90
C GLN A 235 6.21 -17.18 -24.80
N TRP A 236 6.61 -17.02 -23.53
CA TRP A 236 5.71 -17.15 -22.37
C TRP A 236 6.12 -16.22 -21.22
N ASP A 237 5.25 -16.10 -20.21
CA ASP A 237 5.60 -15.40 -18.97
C ASP A 237 6.41 -16.28 -18.02
N LYS A 238 7.36 -15.66 -17.32
CA LYS A 238 8.22 -16.34 -16.35
C LYS A 238 7.41 -16.97 -15.21
N SER A 239 7.49 -18.29 -15.07
CA SER A 239 6.85 -19.00 -13.95
C SER A 239 7.63 -18.77 -12.64
N PRO A 240 6.97 -18.38 -11.54
CA PRO A 240 7.63 -18.13 -10.27
C PRO A 240 8.48 -19.32 -9.78
N GLY A 241 9.79 -19.08 -9.68
CA GLY A 241 10.74 -20.08 -9.17
C GLY A 241 11.19 -21.13 -10.17
N ALA A 242 10.82 -21.05 -11.45
CA ALA A 242 11.38 -21.88 -12.51
C ALA A 242 12.87 -21.58 -12.75
N GLU A 243 13.65 -22.63 -13.00
CA GLU A 243 15.08 -22.57 -13.38
C GLU A 243 15.25 -22.67 -14.90
N TYR A 244 14.44 -23.51 -15.54
CA TYR A 244 14.37 -23.69 -16.98
C TYR A 244 12.99 -24.20 -17.37
N TYR A 245 12.73 -24.30 -18.67
CA TYR A 245 11.48 -24.79 -19.24
C TYR A 245 11.72 -26.03 -20.08
N ARG A 246 10.68 -26.82 -20.32
CA ARG A 246 10.65 -27.87 -21.36
C ARG A 246 9.65 -27.45 -22.41
N VAL A 247 10.13 -27.33 -23.63
CA VAL A 247 9.32 -26.93 -24.78
C VAL A 247 9.08 -28.19 -25.61
N SER A 248 7.82 -28.53 -25.82
CA SER A 248 7.39 -29.70 -26.60
C SER A 248 6.62 -29.28 -27.84
N ILE A 249 6.79 -30.04 -28.92
CA ILE A 249 6.04 -29.88 -30.15
C ILE A 249 5.44 -31.21 -30.60
N LYS A 250 4.30 -31.16 -31.26
CA LYS A 250 3.73 -32.27 -32.02
C LYS A 250 3.34 -31.77 -33.41
N VAL A 251 3.95 -32.34 -34.46
CA VAL A 251 3.54 -32.09 -35.84
C VAL A 251 2.30 -32.93 -36.14
N VAL A 252 1.17 -32.27 -36.39
CA VAL A 252 -0.13 -32.93 -36.57
C VAL A 252 -0.10 -33.81 -37.80
N GLY A 253 -0.47 -35.08 -37.63
CA GLY A 253 -0.46 -36.09 -38.70
C GLY A 253 0.90 -36.72 -38.99
N VAL A 254 1.97 -36.28 -38.32
CA VAL A 254 3.33 -36.88 -38.42
C VAL A 254 3.73 -37.51 -37.09
N ASP A 255 3.62 -36.75 -36.00
CA ASP A 255 3.99 -37.20 -34.66
C ASP A 255 2.78 -37.86 -33.98
N GLU A 256 2.96 -39.05 -33.41
CA GLU A 256 1.92 -39.71 -32.59
C GLU A 256 1.79 -39.02 -31.22
N GLU A 257 2.91 -38.66 -30.61
CA GLU A 257 3.02 -38.04 -29.29
C GLU A 257 3.88 -36.75 -29.33
N PRO A 258 3.61 -35.75 -28.47
CA PRO A 258 4.44 -34.57 -28.36
C PRO A 258 5.85 -34.92 -27.89
N ARG A 259 6.86 -34.39 -28.60
CA ARG A 259 8.27 -34.58 -28.26
C ARG A 259 8.86 -33.31 -27.68
N VAL A 260 9.71 -33.45 -26.68
CA VAL A 260 10.49 -32.33 -26.13
C VAL A 260 11.58 -31.96 -27.12
N VAL A 261 11.63 -30.70 -27.51
CA VAL A 261 12.58 -30.18 -28.52
C VAL A 261 13.64 -29.29 -27.89
N GLY A 262 13.34 -28.67 -26.74
CA GLY A 262 14.26 -27.75 -26.09
C GLY A 262 14.05 -27.64 -24.59
N THR A 263 15.13 -27.21 -23.92
CA THR A 263 15.12 -26.88 -22.49
C THR A 263 15.72 -25.51 -22.18
N PRO A 264 15.12 -24.40 -22.68
CA PRO A 264 15.67 -23.06 -22.49
C PRO A 264 15.55 -22.61 -21.02
N ALA A 265 16.52 -21.82 -20.57
CA ALA A 265 16.43 -21.09 -19.30
C ALA A 265 15.63 -19.77 -19.46
N ASP A 266 15.68 -19.19 -20.66
CA ASP A 266 14.94 -18.00 -21.04
C ASP A 266 13.46 -18.31 -21.33
N THR A 267 12.66 -17.26 -21.58
CA THR A 267 11.21 -17.33 -21.73
C THR A 267 10.72 -17.34 -23.17
N ASP A 268 11.61 -17.72 -24.08
CA ASP A 268 11.37 -17.83 -25.51
C ASP A 268 12.14 -19.01 -26.11
N PHE A 269 11.64 -19.53 -27.22
CA PHE A 269 12.26 -20.62 -27.96
C PHE A 269 11.87 -20.58 -29.44
N MET A 270 12.80 -20.94 -30.32
CA MET A 270 12.57 -21.04 -31.76
C MET A 270 12.59 -22.50 -32.19
N PHE A 271 11.54 -22.94 -32.87
CA PHE A 271 11.52 -24.20 -33.60
C PHE A 271 11.91 -23.92 -35.05
N GLU A 272 12.91 -24.64 -35.54
CA GLU A 272 13.37 -24.58 -36.93
C GLU A 272 13.17 -25.94 -37.60
N GLU A 273 13.38 -25.99 -38.93
CA GLU A 273 13.29 -27.21 -39.74
C GLU A 273 11.91 -27.91 -39.67
N LEU A 274 10.84 -27.14 -39.43
CA LEU A 274 9.49 -27.67 -39.46
C LEU A 274 9.01 -27.85 -40.91
N PRO A 275 8.20 -28.89 -41.21
CA PRO A 275 7.63 -29.04 -42.54
C PRO A 275 6.76 -27.83 -42.91
N ALA A 276 6.97 -27.29 -44.10
CA ALA A 276 6.19 -26.15 -44.60
C ALA A 276 4.70 -26.51 -44.70
N ASP A 277 3.82 -25.56 -44.36
CA ASP A 277 2.36 -25.70 -44.33
C ASP A 277 1.82 -26.77 -43.36
N ALA A 278 2.65 -27.31 -42.47
CA ALA A 278 2.21 -28.24 -41.43
C ALA A 278 1.52 -27.52 -40.27
N GLU A 279 0.57 -28.19 -39.62
CA GLU A 279 -0.01 -27.76 -38.36
C GLU A 279 0.78 -28.37 -37.20
N VAL A 280 1.13 -27.56 -36.20
CA VAL A 280 1.89 -27.99 -35.03
C VAL A 280 1.19 -27.58 -33.74
N GLU A 281 1.24 -28.45 -32.74
CA GLU A 281 0.84 -28.20 -31.37
C GLU A 281 2.08 -27.91 -30.51
N VAL A 282 2.05 -26.83 -29.73
CA VAL A 282 3.15 -26.42 -28.86
C VAL A 282 2.68 -26.39 -27.41
N MET A 283 3.52 -26.93 -26.52
CA MET A 283 3.31 -26.92 -25.07
C MET A 283 4.59 -26.56 -24.34
N VAL A 284 4.46 -25.82 -23.24
CA VAL A 284 5.59 -25.43 -22.39
C VAL A 284 5.31 -25.82 -20.94
N SER A 285 6.30 -26.39 -20.27
CA SER A 285 6.27 -26.64 -18.83
C SER A 285 7.49 -26.00 -18.16
N ALA A 286 7.34 -25.60 -16.90
CA ALA A 286 8.39 -25.01 -16.08
C ALA A 286 9.03 -26.07 -15.18
N VAL A 287 10.35 -26.00 -15.01
CA VAL A 287 11.11 -26.97 -14.22
C VAL A 287 11.93 -26.29 -13.14
N LYS A 288 11.95 -26.87 -11.94
CA LYS A 288 12.81 -26.47 -10.83
C LYS A 288 13.23 -27.70 -10.03
N ASP A 289 14.51 -27.81 -9.69
CA ASP A 289 15.02 -28.90 -8.85
C ASP A 289 14.64 -30.31 -9.36
N GLY A 290 14.53 -30.46 -10.69
CA GLY A 290 14.12 -31.69 -11.37
C GLY A 290 12.62 -32.01 -11.32
N ARG A 291 11.76 -31.10 -10.81
CA ARG A 291 10.30 -31.22 -10.84
C ARG A 291 9.70 -30.29 -11.88
N GLU A 292 8.88 -30.87 -12.73
CA GLU A 292 8.19 -30.19 -13.84
C GLU A 292 6.77 -29.80 -13.43
N SER A 293 6.32 -28.60 -13.81
CA SER A 293 4.95 -28.09 -13.62
C SER A 293 3.92 -28.90 -14.41
N ALA A 294 2.65 -28.51 -14.36
CA ALA A 294 1.73 -28.89 -15.45
C ALA A 294 2.16 -28.20 -16.76
N GLN A 295 1.79 -28.77 -17.91
CA GLN A 295 1.98 -28.11 -19.20
C GLN A 295 1.05 -26.90 -19.31
N SER A 296 1.44 -25.93 -20.12
CA SER A 296 0.56 -24.87 -20.59
C SER A 296 -0.63 -25.44 -21.37
N ASP A 297 -1.62 -24.59 -21.66
CA ASP A 297 -2.60 -24.91 -22.70
C ASP A 297 -1.90 -25.23 -24.03
N VAL A 298 -2.49 -26.14 -24.79
CA VAL A 298 -1.99 -26.55 -26.11
C VAL A 298 -2.30 -25.46 -27.12
N LEU A 299 -1.28 -24.93 -27.78
CA LEU A 299 -1.43 -23.92 -28.82
C LEU A 299 -1.15 -24.51 -30.19
N ARG A 300 -2.08 -24.29 -31.12
CA ARG A 300 -1.98 -24.75 -32.51
C ARG A 300 -1.58 -23.60 -33.42
N VAL A 301 -0.60 -23.83 -34.29
CA VAL A 301 -0.19 -22.89 -35.33
C VAL A 301 0.13 -23.62 -36.63
N ARG A 302 -0.08 -22.96 -37.76
CA ARG A 302 0.35 -23.46 -39.07
C ARG A 302 1.68 -22.81 -39.48
N VAL A 303 2.64 -23.62 -39.88
CA VAL A 303 4.00 -23.18 -40.26
C VAL A 303 3.96 -22.57 -41.67
N GLY A 304 4.51 -21.37 -41.85
CA GLY A 304 4.62 -20.69 -43.15
C GLY A 304 3.37 -19.94 -43.62
N GLY A 305 2.30 -19.91 -42.82
CA GLY A 305 1.07 -19.17 -43.14
C GLY A 305 1.13 -17.69 -42.75
N ALA A 306 1.13 -16.78 -43.73
CA ALA A 306 0.90 -15.37 -43.48
C ALA A 306 -0.59 -15.11 -43.14
N GLY A 307 -0.94 -14.94 -41.86
CA GLY A 307 -2.19 -14.27 -41.48
C GLY A 307 -2.88 -14.67 -40.15
N VAL A 308 -2.79 -13.75 -39.18
CA VAL A 308 -3.84 -13.30 -38.22
C VAL A 308 -4.55 -14.36 -37.36
N VAL A 309 -4.25 -14.34 -36.05
CA VAL A 309 -5.02 -15.03 -34.99
C VAL A 309 -6.30 -14.23 -34.71
N GLY A 310 -7.44 -14.82 -35.04
CA GLY A 310 -8.78 -14.33 -34.67
C GLY A 310 -9.08 -14.57 -33.20
N PHE A 311 -9.60 -13.53 -32.55
CA PHE A 311 -10.10 -13.53 -31.17
C PHE A 311 -11.12 -14.64 -30.92
N GLY A 312 -10.98 -15.32 -29.78
CA GLY A 312 -12.02 -16.18 -29.23
C GLY A 312 -13.22 -15.37 -28.76
N SER A 313 -14.40 -15.68 -29.30
CA SER A 313 -15.65 -15.55 -28.57
C SER A 313 -16.55 -16.72 -29.01
N LEU A 314 -16.67 -17.69 -28.11
CA LEU A 314 -17.68 -18.74 -28.20
C LEU A 314 -19.04 -18.09 -27.95
N ASP A 315 -19.86 -17.95 -28.98
CA ASP A 315 -21.30 -17.85 -28.78
C ASP A 315 -21.99 -19.12 -29.30
N HIS A 316 -22.77 -19.70 -28.39
CA HIS A 316 -23.36 -21.01 -28.46
C HIS A 316 -24.64 -20.92 -29.27
N SER A 317 -24.62 -21.32 -30.54
CA SER A 317 -25.86 -21.59 -31.28
C SER A 317 -25.77 -22.89 -32.07
N ALA A 318 -26.32 -23.95 -31.48
CA ALA A 318 -26.72 -25.14 -32.21
C ALA A 318 -28.02 -25.69 -31.61
N ARG A 319 -29.12 -25.57 -32.37
CA ARG A 319 -29.83 -26.73 -32.96
C ARG A 319 -31.20 -26.33 -33.53
N ARG A 320 -31.28 -26.31 -34.87
CA ARG A 320 -32.38 -26.96 -35.64
C ARG A 320 -32.07 -28.48 -35.63
N SER A 321 -32.96 -29.46 -35.79
CA SER A 321 -34.29 -29.53 -36.39
C SER A 321 -35.03 -30.83 -35.97
N VAL A 322 -36.35 -30.87 -36.20
CA VAL A 322 -37.19 -32.04 -36.61
C VAL A 322 -37.30 -33.23 -35.63
N ASN A 323 -38.41 -33.29 -34.86
CA ASN A 323 -39.73 -33.81 -35.28
C ASN A 323 -40.81 -33.11 -34.45
#